data_AF-U5VYN2-F1
#
_entry.id   AF-U5VYN2-F1
#
_cell.length_a   1.000
_cell.length_b   1.000
_cell.length_c   1.000
_cell.angle_alpha   90.00
_cell.angle_beta   90.00
_cell.angle_gamma   90.00
#
_symmetry.space_group_name_H-M   'P 1'
#
loop_
_entity.id
_entity.type
_entity.pdbx_description
1 polymer ?
#
loop_
_entity_poly.entity_id
_entity_poly.type
_entity_poly.pdbx_seq_one_letter_code
_entity_poly.pdbx_strand_id
1 'polypeptide(L)'
;MGYSNGGGMVIRLLHERPDLLDGGAVIAAQQPSPDNFVLPGLPVVPKPVLLFHGTKDRIVPYGGGQMAAWARFIFKAGGTTLSAMDTAAHFAARNGITAAPVTVELPRRAGQPDTTSVSRTDYRQDAHAPVTLYTVHGGGHTIPGAKPSPRLMGRTGADVHTTEAIAEFFAFDR
;
A
#
# COMPACT_ATOMS: atom_id res chain seq x y z
N MET A 1 9.23 -5.24 -4.15
CA MET A 1 8.51 -3.94 -4.00
C MET A 1 7.99 -3.48 -5.35
N GLY A 2 6.93 -2.68 -5.39
CA GLY A 2 6.39 -2.13 -6.64
C GLY A 2 5.51 -0.91 -6.45
N TYR A 3 5.55 0.01 -7.41
CA TYR A 3 4.75 1.23 -7.44
C TYR A 3 3.70 1.17 -8.57
N SER A 4 2.47 1.61 -8.28
CA SER A 4 1.35 1.66 -9.22
C SER A 4 1.08 0.28 -9.85
N ASN A 5 1.15 0.13 -11.18
CA ASN A 5 1.06 -1.17 -11.84
C ASN A 5 2.07 -2.20 -11.31
N GLY A 6 3.29 -1.75 -10.93
CA GLY A 6 4.26 -2.62 -10.27
C GLY A 6 3.80 -3.09 -8.89
N GLY A 7 3.06 -2.25 -8.16
CA GLY A 7 2.40 -2.62 -6.90
C GLY A 7 1.30 -3.67 -7.13
N GLY A 8 0.51 -3.51 -8.20
CA GLY A 8 -0.44 -4.53 -8.65
C GLY A 8 0.24 -5.86 -8.99
N MET A 9 1.42 -5.84 -9.61
CA MET A 9 2.20 -7.06 -9.86
C MET A 9 2.69 -7.73 -8.57
N VAL A 10 3.12 -6.94 -7.57
CA VAL A 10 3.45 -7.49 -6.24
C VAL A 10 2.24 -8.17 -5.61
N ILE A 11 1.06 -7.55 -5.68
CA ILE A 11 -0.19 -8.17 -5.21
C ILE A 11 -0.43 -9.50 -5.93
N ARG A 12 -0.29 -9.56 -7.26
CA ARG A 12 -0.45 -10.81 -8.00
C ARG A 12 0.53 -11.88 -7.55
N LEU A 13 1.82 -11.56 -7.41
CA LEU A 13 2.83 -12.51 -6.98
C LEU A 13 2.58 -13.02 -5.55
N LEU A 14 2.12 -12.17 -4.62
CA LEU A 14 1.72 -12.59 -3.28
C LEU A 14 0.57 -13.62 -3.27
N HIS A 15 -0.26 -13.65 -4.31
CA HIS A 15 -1.34 -14.61 -4.45
C HIS A 15 -0.94 -15.83 -5.28
N GLU A 16 -0.33 -15.61 -6.44
CA GLU A 16 -0.05 -16.64 -7.45
C GLU A 16 1.24 -17.41 -7.18
N ARG A 17 2.28 -16.72 -6.68
CA ARG A 17 3.63 -17.26 -6.50
C ARG A 17 4.26 -16.77 -5.18
N PRO A 18 3.60 -17.00 -4.03
CA PRO A 18 4.15 -16.57 -2.74
C PRO A 18 5.46 -17.29 -2.38
N ASP A 19 5.79 -18.40 -3.05
CA ASP A 19 7.07 -19.10 -2.96
C ASP A 19 8.26 -18.26 -3.43
N LEU A 20 8.04 -17.26 -4.28
CA LEU A 20 9.09 -16.41 -4.83
C LEU A 20 9.40 -15.17 -3.98
N LEU A 21 8.62 -14.91 -2.92
CA LEU A 21 8.68 -13.67 -2.16
C LEU A 21 8.79 -13.96 -0.66
N ASP A 22 9.73 -13.30 0.02
CA ASP A 22 9.75 -13.27 1.49
C ASP A 22 8.71 -12.30 2.05
N GLY A 23 8.22 -11.37 1.22
CA GLY A 23 7.20 -10.37 1.56
C GLY A 23 6.96 -9.40 0.41
N GLY A 24 6.08 -8.41 0.60
CA GLY A 24 5.71 -7.47 -0.46
C GLY A 24 5.54 -6.04 0.02
N ALA A 25 6.26 -5.10 -0.61
CA ALA A 25 6.00 -3.67 -0.48
C ALA A 25 5.20 -3.15 -1.69
N VAL A 26 4.04 -2.57 -1.44
CA VAL A 26 3.07 -2.09 -2.42
C VAL A 26 2.88 -0.59 -2.25
N ILE A 27 3.11 0.19 -3.31
CA ILE A 27 3.03 1.64 -3.26
C ILE A 27 2.01 2.11 -4.29
N ALA A 28 1.04 2.93 -3.88
CA ALA A 28 0.02 3.52 -4.75
C ALA A 28 -0.77 2.47 -5.58
N ALA A 29 -1.08 1.33 -4.96
CA ALA A 29 -1.86 0.26 -5.57
C ALA A 29 -2.66 -0.48 -4.49
N GLN A 30 -3.80 -1.05 -4.87
CA GLN A 30 -4.77 -1.66 -3.97
C GLN A 30 -5.19 -3.04 -4.44
N GLN A 31 -5.65 -3.87 -3.52
CA GLN A 31 -6.16 -5.20 -3.80
C GLN A 31 -7.42 -5.10 -4.69
N PRO A 32 -7.52 -5.87 -5.79
CA PRO A 32 -8.77 -5.99 -6.54
C PRO A 32 -9.92 -6.42 -5.62
N SER A 33 -11.08 -5.80 -5.78
CA SER A 33 -12.28 -6.19 -5.03
C SER A 33 -12.72 -7.61 -5.42
N PRO A 34 -13.52 -8.30 -4.58
CA PRO A 34 -13.86 -9.70 -4.81
C PRO A 34 -14.48 -9.99 -6.18
N ASP A 35 -15.32 -9.09 -6.69
CA ASP A 35 -15.95 -9.14 -8.02
C ASP A 35 -14.97 -8.95 -9.18
N ASN A 36 -13.80 -8.37 -8.91
CA ASN A 36 -12.73 -8.11 -9.88
C ASN A 36 -11.50 -9.01 -9.64
N PHE A 37 -11.58 -9.96 -8.70
CA PHE A 37 -10.47 -10.83 -8.34
C PHE A 37 -10.61 -12.20 -9.01
N VAL A 38 -9.86 -12.38 -10.10
CA VAL A 38 -9.97 -13.53 -11.01
C VAL A 38 -9.20 -14.80 -10.57
N LEU A 39 -8.72 -14.87 -9.33
CA LEU A 39 -7.90 -15.98 -8.81
C LEU A 39 -8.58 -16.71 -7.64
N PRO A 40 -9.66 -17.46 -7.86
CA PRO A 40 -10.26 -18.26 -6.80
C PRO A 40 -9.42 -19.50 -6.46
N GLY A 41 -9.30 -19.82 -5.17
CA GLY A 41 -8.91 -21.16 -4.71
C GLY A 41 -7.42 -21.46 -4.55
N LEU A 42 -6.52 -20.47 -4.64
CA LEU A 42 -5.10 -20.68 -4.34
C LEU A 42 -4.87 -20.80 -2.81
N PRO A 43 -4.01 -21.73 -2.36
CA PRO A 43 -3.61 -21.81 -0.96
C PRO A 43 -3.03 -20.48 -0.47
N VAL A 44 -3.45 -20.04 0.71
CA VAL A 44 -2.92 -18.83 1.32
C VAL A 44 -1.60 -19.15 2.01
N VAL A 45 -0.53 -18.47 1.60
CA VAL A 45 0.74 -18.47 2.31
C VAL A 45 0.91 -17.09 2.94
N PRO A 46 0.86 -16.96 4.29
CA PRO A 46 1.06 -15.68 4.97
C PRO A 46 2.39 -15.04 4.62
N LYS A 47 2.37 -13.74 4.31
CA LYS A 47 3.58 -12.97 3.96
C LYS A 47 3.54 -11.57 4.57
N PRO A 48 4.67 -11.03 5.05
CA PRO A 48 4.73 -9.65 5.50
C PRO A 48 4.38 -8.69 4.35
N VAL A 49 3.46 -7.76 4.58
CA VAL A 49 3.02 -6.78 3.57
C VAL A 49 3.12 -5.36 4.09
N LEU A 50 3.79 -4.50 3.31
CA LEU A 50 3.92 -3.09 3.59
C LEU A 50 3.23 -2.28 2.49
N LEU A 51 2.37 -1.35 2.86
CA LEU A 51 1.56 -0.54 1.96
C LEU A 51 1.83 0.95 2.16
N PHE A 52 1.82 1.70 1.07
CA PHE A 52 1.84 3.17 1.08
C PHE A 52 0.78 3.71 0.13
N HIS A 53 -0.11 4.59 0.60
CA HIS A 53 -1.13 5.19 -0.25
C HIS A 53 -1.47 6.63 0.12
N GLY A 54 -1.67 7.48 -0.88
CA GLY A 54 -2.00 8.89 -0.69
C GLY A 54 -3.51 9.14 -0.66
N THR A 55 -4.01 9.93 0.28
CA THR A 55 -5.46 10.20 0.40
C THR A 55 -6.03 11.10 -0.70
N LYS A 56 -5.17 11.76 -1.48
CA LYS A 56 -5.50 12.59 -2.64
C LYS A 56 -4.99 11.98 -3.95
N ASP A 57 -4.76 10.67 -3.97
CA ASP A 57 -4.49 9.94 -5.20
C ASP A 57 -5.69 10.05 -6.16
N ARG A 58 -5.46 10.67 -7.33
CA ARG A 58 -6.48 10.92 -8.37
C ARG A 58 -6.51 9.84 -9.44
N ILE A 59 -5.62 8.87 -9.38
CA ILE A 59 -5.50 7.75 -10.32
C ILE A 59 -6.16 6.53 -9.68
N VAL A 60 -5.62 6.08 -8.54
CA VAL A 60 -6.13 4.95 -7.75
C VAL A 60 -6.69 5.50 -6.43
N PRO A 61 -8.01 5.73 -6.32
CA PRO A 61 -8.57 6.41 -5.15
C PRO A 61 -8.31 5.65 -3.85
N TYR A 62 -7.82 6.35 -2.82
CA TYR A 62 -7.58 5.78 -1.49
C TYR A 62 -8.81 5.05 -0.92
N GLY A 63 -10.02 5.57 -1.19
CA GLY A 63 -11.29 4.96 -0.78
C GLY A 63 -11.68 3.70 -1.55
N GLY A 64 -10.87 3.27 -2.52
CA GLY A 64 -11.15 2.13 -3.39
C GLY A 64 -12.13 2.49 -4.50
N GLY A 65 -12.75 1.45 -5.06
CA GLY A 65 -13.64 1.56 -6.21
C GLY A 65 -12.88 1.58 -7.53
N GLN A 66 -13.45 2.26 -8.52
CA GLN A 66 -12.88 2.33 -9.86
C GLN A 66 -11.80 3.41 -9.96
N MET A 67 -10.78 3.11 -10.74
CA MET A 67 -9.83 4.10 -11.22
C MET A 67 -10.56 5.27 -11.91
N ALA A 68 -10.04 6.49 -11.79
CA ALA A 68 -10.66 7.67 -12.39
C ALA A 68 -10.88 7.48 -13.90
N ALA A 69 -12.02 7.94 -14.43
CA ALA A 69 -12.43 7.67 -15.81
C ALA A 69 -11.37 8.07 -16.87
N TRP A 70 -10.76 9.25 -16.70
CA TRP A 70 -9.68 9.73 -17.57
C TRP A 70 -8.44 8.82 -17.50
N ALA A 71 -8.13 8.30 -16.30
CA ALA A 71 -7.01 7.39 -16.11
C ALA A 71 -7.29 6.00 -16.69
N ARG A 72 -8.52 5.48 -16.56
CA ARG A 72 -8.94 4.21 -17.21
C ARG A 72 -8.73 4.25 -18.72
N PHE A 73 -9.05 5.38 -19.35
CA PHE A 73 -8.84 5.58 -20.78
C PHE A 73 -7.34 5.56 -21.15
N ILE A 74 -6.49 6.27 -20.38
CA ILE A 74 -5.04 6.34 -20.63
C ILE A 74 -4.36 4.99 -20.40
N PHE A 75 -4.64 4.34 -19.27
CA PHE A 75 -3.97 3.11 -18.87
C PHE A 75 -4.61 1.85 -19.44
N LYS A 76 -5.77 1.96 -20.10
CA LYS A 76 -6.57 0.84 -20.59
C LYS A 76 -6.78 -0.24 -19.52
N ALA A 77 -6.94 0.21 -18.28
CA ALA A 77 -7.10 -0.62 -17.09
C ALA A 77 -8.48 -0.38 -16.49
N GLY A 78 -9.07 -1.42 -15.90
CA GLY A 78 -10.43 -1.39 -15.37
C GLY A 78 -10.57 -2.23 -14.12
N GLY A 79 -11.83 -2.36 -13.69
CA GLY A 79 -12.17 -3.09 -12.48
C GLY A 79 -12.13 -2.23 -11.22
N THR A 80 -12.66 -2.81 -10.15
CA THR A 80 -12.81 -2.22 -8.83
C THR A 80 -11.72 -2.73 -7.89
N THR A 81 -11.34 -1.89 -6.92
CA THR A 81 -10.37 -2.21 -5.88
C THR A 81 -10.99 -1.97 -4.50
N LEU A 82 -10.49 -2.68 -3.50
CA LEU A 82 -10.74 -2.38 -2.10
C LEU A 82 -10.14 -1.01 -1.75
N SER A 83 -10.59 -0.37 -0.66
CA SER A 83 -9.90 0.80 -0.11
C SER A 83 -8.48 0.48 0.34
N ALA A 84 -7.64 1.48 0.59
CA ALA A 84 -6.29 1.25 1.10
C ALA A 84 -6.31 0.58 2.49
N MET A 85 -7.26 0.98 3.34
CA MET A 85 -7.50 0.36 4.65
C MET A 85 -7.99 -1.08 4.50
N ASP A 86 -8.96 -1.32 3.61
CA ASP A 86 -9.49 -2.67 3.38
C ASP A 86 -8.47 -3.58 2.69
N THR A 87 -7.57 -3.03 1.88
CA THR A 87 -6.42 -3.76 1.32
C THR A 87 -5.50 -4.23 2.43
N ALA A 88 -5.16 -3.37 3.40
CA ALA A 88 -4.36 -3.75 4.56
C ALA A 88 -5.07 -4.81 5.41
N ALA A 89 -6.36 -4.61 5.70
CA ALA A 89 -7.17 -5.56 6.45
C ALA A 89 -7.30 -6.92 5.73
N HIS A 90 -7.43 -6.92 4.41
CA HIS A 90 -7.46 -8.14 3.59
C HIS A 90 -6.17 -8.95 3.73
N PHE A 91 -5.00 -8.30 3.66
CA PHE A 91 -3.72 -8.99 3.87
C PHE A 91 -3.54 -9.43 5.33
N ALA A 92 -3.99 -8.65 6.31
CA ALA A 92 -3.95 -9.04 7.72
C ALA A 92 -4.79 -10.30 7.97
N ALA A 93 -6.02 -10.35 7.41
CA ALA A 93 -6.88 -11.52 7.47
C ALA A 93 -6.24 -12.73 6.75
N ARG A 94 -5.62 -12.54 5.59
CA ARG A 94 -4.84 -13.59 4.90
C ARG A 94 -3.69 -14.12 5.75
N ASN A 95 -3.08 -13.26 6.56
CA ASN A 95 -2.00 -13.66 7.45
C ASN A 95 -2.50 -14.28 8.76
N GLY A 96 -3.81 -14.37 8.99
CA GLY A 96 -4.42 -14.93 10.19
C GLY A 96 -4.40 -13.97 11.40
N ILE A 97 -4.15 -12.68 11.18
CA ILE A 97 -4.19 -11.67 12.24
C ILE A 97 -5.66 -11.36 12.57
N THR A 98 -6.03 -11.55 13.83
CA THR A 98 -7.36 -11.22 14.37
C THR A 98 -7.32 -10.09 15.40
N ALA A 99 -6.13 -9.77 15.92
CA ALA A 99 -5.92 -8.61 16.77
C ALA A 99 -6.31 -7.30 16.06
N ALA A 100 -6.84 -6.35 16.84
CA ALA A 100 -7.18 -5.02 16.33
C ALA A 100 -5.90 -4.27 15.88
N PRO A 101 -5.95 -3.53 14.77
CA PRO A 101 -4.81 -2.73 14.34
C PRO A 101 -4.55 -1.55 15.28
N VAL A 102 -3.30 -1.11 15.32
CA VAL A 102 -2.88 0.10 16.03
C VAL A 102 -2.52 1.16 15.01
N THR A 103 -3.14 2.35 15.12
CA THR A 103 -2.80 3.50 14.27
C THR A 103 -2.11 4.58 15.08
N VAL A 104 -1.00 5.09 14.56
CA VAL A 104 -0.24 6.20 15.12
C VAL A 104 0.00 7.28 14.07
N GLU A 105 -0.05 8.54 14.47
CA GLU A 105 0.44 9.65 13.64
C GLU A 105 1.96 9.74 13.77
N LEU A 106 2.66 9.90 12.65
CA LEU A 106 4.12 10.00 12.67
C LEU A 106 4.54 11.46 12.86
N PRO A 107 5.66 11.70 13.57
CA PRO A 107 6.18 13.05 13.70
C PRO A 107 6.57 13.62 12.34
N ARG A 108 6.22 14.88 12.12
CA ARG A 108 6.65 15.63 10.93
C ARG A 108 8.17 15.74 10.91
N ARG A 109 8.80 15.60 9.75
CA ARG A 109 10.24 15.84 9.63
C ARG A 109 10.54 17.34 9.62
N ALA A 110 11.57 17.75 10.36
CA ALA A 110 12.00 19.15 10.42
C ALA A 110 12.35 19.68 9.02
N GLY A 111 11.90 20.89 8.70
CA GLY A 111 12.17 21.56 7.42
C GLY A 111 11.25 21.17 6.26
N GLN A 112 10.23 20.33 6.48
CA GLN A 112 9.24 20.00 5.44
C GLN A 112 8.03 20.96 5.46
N PRO A 113 7.49 21.36 4.29
CA PRO A 113 6.28 22.18 4.21
C PRO A 113 5.09 21.47 4.84
N ASP A 114 4.26 22.20 5.60
CA ASP A 114 3.05 21.68 6.24
C ASP A 114 1.92 21.44 5.24
N THR A 115 2.08 20.41 4.41
CA THR A 115 1.19 20.18 3.27
C THR A 115 0.81 18.73 3.06
N THR A 116 1.44 17.85 3.82
CA THR A 116 1.10 16.44 4.01
C THR A 116 1.36 16.06 5.45
N SER A 117 0.73 14.98 5.92
CA SER A 117 1.11 14.27 7.14
C SER A 117 1.04 12.77 6.88
N VAL A 118 1.57 11.95 7.79
CA VAL A 118 1.56 10.49 7.63
C VAL A 118 1.09 9.81 8.91
N SER A 119 0.13 8.92 8.77
CA SER A 119 -0.22 7.94 9.79
C SER A 119 0.23 6.55 9.40
N ARG A 120 0.55 5.73 10.40
CA ARG A 120 0.92 4.32 10.25
C ARG A 120 -0.10 3.46 10.97
N THR A 121 -0.69 2.51 10.26
CA THR A 121 -1.60 1.49 10.80
C THR A 121 -0.90 0.14 10.75
N ASP A 122 -0.70 -0.46 11.91
CA ASP A 122 0.02 -1.72 12.11
C ASP A 122 -0.94 -2.83 12.52
N TYR A 123 -0.92 -3.94 11.77
CA TYR A 123 -1.56 -5.21 12.09
C TYR A 123 -0.48 -6.18 12.54
N ARG A 124 -0.48 -6.53 13.83
CA ARG A 124 0.54 -7.37 14.47
C ARG A 124 -0.13 -8.40 15.38
N GLN A 125 0.37 -9.63 15.35
CA GLN A 125 0.00 -10.72 16.27
C GLN A 125 1.15 -11.73 16.30
N ASP A 126 1.43 -12.30 17.47
CA ASP A 126 2.55 -13.22 17.64
C ASP A 126 2.47 -14.41 16.68
N ALA A 127 3.61 -14.78 16.08
CA ALA A 127 3.73 -15.84 15.06
C ALA A 127 2.97 -15.59 13.73
N HIS A 128 2.39 -14.41 13.51
CA HIS A 128 1.76 -14.04 12.24
C HIS A 128 2.61 -13.04 11.45
N ALA A 129 2.63 -13.20 10.13
CA ALA A 129 3.33 -12.27 9.25
C ALA A 129 2.66 -10.88 9.30
N PRO A 130 3.40 -9.80 9.59
CA PRO A 130 2.81 -8.50 9.86
C PRO A 130 2.27 -7.80 8.62
N VAL A 131 1.33 -6.86 8.82
CA VAL A 131 0.90 -5.93 7.77
C VAL A 131 0.97 -4.50 8.29
N THR A 132 1.55 -3.59 7.51
CA THR A 132 1.61 -2.16 7.85
C THR A 132 1.11 -1.32 6.67
N LEU A 133 0.27 -0.33 6.94
CA LEU A 133 -0.14 0.70 5.99
C LEU A 133 0.35 2.07 6.44
N TYR A 134 1.08 2.76 5.57
CA TYR A 134 1.36 4.18 5.68
C TYR A 134 0.35 4.97 4.84
N THR A 135 -0.46 5.77 5.51
CA THR A 135 -1.42 6.67 4.88
C THR A 135 -0.82 8.06 4.80
N VAL A 136 -0.61 8.53 3.56
CA VAL A 136 -0.07 9.87 3.31
C VAL A 136 -1.22 10.84 3.10
N HIS A 137 -1.58 11.55 4.15
CA HIS A 137 -2.65 12.55 4.15
C HIS A 137 -2.27 13.73 3.26
N GLY A 138 -3.15 14.07 2.31
CA GLY A 138 -2.86 15.10 1.30
C GLY A 138 -1.93 14.62 0.17
N GLY A 139 -1.36 13.41 0.29
CA GLY A 139 -0.48 12.80 -0.71
C GLY A 139 -1.25 12.30 -1.93
N GLY A 140 -0.62 12.35 -3.10
CA GLY A 140 -1.15 11.84 -4.36
C GLY A 140 -0.65 10.45 -4.73
N HIS A 141 -0.73 10.13 -6.02
CA HIS A 141 -0.23 8.90 -6.65
C HIS A 141 1.30 8.89 -6.75
N THR A 142 2.00 8.86 -5.62
CA THR A 142 3.46 9.09 -5.58
C THR A 142 4.16 8.04 -4.73
N ILE A 143 5.49 7.95 -4.86
CA ILE A 143 6.34 7.26 -3.89
C ILE A 143 6.71 8.29 -2.81
N PRO A 144 6.29 8.13 -1.54
CA PRO A 144 6.66 9.04 -0.46
C PRO A 144 8.18 9.12 -0.26
N GLY A 145 8.70 10.33 -0.04
CA GLY A 145 10.11 10.58 0.16
C GLY A 145 10.54 11.99 -0.20
N ALA A 146 11.83 12.28 -0.04
CA ALA A 146 12.38 13.63 -0.18
C ALA A 146 12.34 14.20 -1.61
N LYS A 147 12.26 13.36 -2.65
CA LYS A 147 12.18 13.83 -4.04
C LYS A 147 10.72 13.98 -4.46
N PRO A 148 10.26 15.19 -4.82
CA PRO A 148 8.89 15.39 -5.25
C PRO A 148 8.63 14.69 -6.59
N SER A 149 7.45 14.09 -6.73
CA SER A 149 6.95 13.56 -8.00
C SER A 149 6.38 14.68 -8.89
N PRO A 150 6.20 14.45 -10.21
CA PRO A 150 5.56 15.41 -11.09
C PRO A 150 4.20 15.87 -10.56
N ARG A 151 3.88 17.17 -10.66
CA ARG A 151 2.65 17.77 -10.10
C ARG A 151 1.36 17.05 -10.50
N LEU A 152 1.32 16.45 -11.69
CA LEU A 152 0.17 15.69 -12.20
C LEU A 152 -0.19 14.49 -11.30
N MET A 153 0.80 13.93 -10.61
CA MET A 153 0.62 12.80 -9.69
C MET A 153 0.13 13.23 -8.30
N GLY A 154 0.03 14.53 -8.02
CA GLY A 154 -0.32 15.08 -6.71
C GLY A 154 0.90 15.31 -5.82
N ARG A 155 0.65 15.60 -4.53
CA ARG A 155 1.73 15.94 -3.58
C ARG A 155 2.48 14.68 -3.15
N THR A 156 3.77 14.78 -2.95
CA THR A 156 4.58 13.72 -2.35
C THR A 156 4.69 13.97 -0.84
N GLY A 157 4.36 12.97 -0.03
CA GLY A 157 4.60 13.03 1.40
C GLY A 157 6.09 12.90 1.69
N ALA A 158 6.69 13.92 2.27
CA ALA A 158 8.13 13.94 2.57
C ALA A 158 8.45 13.48 4.01
N ASP A 159 7.44 13.31 4.85
CA ASP A 159 7.60 12.91 6.25
C ASP A 159 8.03 11.44 6.42
N VAL A 160 7.83 10.62 5.38
CA VAL A 160 8.28 9.24 5.34
C VAL A 160 9.16 9.01 4.13
N HIS A 161 10.33 8.43 4.37
CA HIS A 161 11.18 7.90 3.32
C HIS A 161 10.80 6.44 3.09
N THR A 162 10.16 6.16 1.95
CA THR A 162 9.71 4.81 1.60
C THR A 162 10.82 3.77 1.72
N THR A 163 12.07 4.12 1.37
CA THR A 163 13.23 3.23 1.49
C THR A 163 13.57 2.87 2.93
N GLU A 164 13.53 3.84 3.86
CA GLU A 164 13.80 3.62 5.28
C GLU A 164 12.68 2.80 5.91
N ALA A 165 11.42 3.13 5.61
CA ALA A 165 10.27 2.38 6.11
C ALA A 165 10.21 0.94 5.56
N ILE A 166 10.59 0.71 4.30
CA ILE A 166 10.77 -0.65 3.74
C ILE A 166 11.90 -1.36 4.49
N ALA A 167 13.05 -0.70 4.66
CA ALA A 167 14.19 -1.30 5.34
C ALA A 167 13.91 -1.62 6.81
N GLU A 168 13.12 -0.81 7.52
CA GLU A 168 12.69 -1.07 8.91
C GLU A 168 11.66 -2.19 8.98
N PHE A 169 10.66 -2.19 8.09
CA PHE A 169 9.59 -3.19 8.11
C PHE A 169 10.09 -4.58 7.71
N PHE A 170 10.91 -4.63 6.66
CA PHE A 170 11.61 -5.82 6.21
C PHE A 170 13.03 -5.82 6.73
N ALA A 171 13.30 -5.20 7.88
CA ALA A 171 14.61 -5.31 8.51
C ALA A 171 14.83 -6.80 8.75
N PHE A 172 15.55 -7.37 7.78
CA PHE A 172 16.23 -8.63 7.81
C PHE A 172 17.28 -8.47 8.90
N ASP A 173 16.84 -8.57 10.14
CA ASP A 173 17.73 -8.66 11.27
C ASP A 173 18.33 -10.07 11.27
N ARG A 174 19.57 -10.09 10.76
CA ARG A 174 20.73 -10.88 11.19
C ARG A 174 20.53 -11.84 12.36
#